data_AF-A0A494XGC6-F1
#
_entry.id   AF-A0A494XGC6-F1
#
_cell.length_a   1.000
_cell.length_b   1.000
_cell.length_c   1.000
_cell.angle_alpha   90.00
_cell.angle_beta   90.00
_cell.angle_gamma   90.00
#
_symmetry.space_group_name_H-M   'P 1'
#
loop_
_entity.id
_entity.type
_entity.pdbx_description
1 polymer ?
#
loop_
_entity_poly.entity_id
_entity_poly.type
_entity_poly.pdbx_seq_one_letter_code
_entity_poly.pdbx_strand_id
1 'polypeptide(L)'
;MRLPRNDGKIATPRDAIDEEKVQIRRSCSYIVAREASDLMSKLPLNRGPALKKIAERLVDSRSVLFGIAFFECVEDWLIDHDQRTTADAVRRFLNSPKFLTLFVATPTVAPAMTGTASLPRGQLALID
;
A
#
# COMPACT_ATOMS: atom_id res chain seq x y z
N MET A 1 -23.60 37.97 -9.38
CA MET A 1 -22.83 37.00 -8.57
C MET A 1 -23.12 35.61 -9.10
N ARG A 2 -22.18 34.95 -9.77
CA ARG A 2 -22.34 33.56 -10.26
C ARG A 2 -21.99 32.62 -9.10
N LEU A 3 -22.94 31.78 -8.69
CA LEU A 3 -22.70 30.67 -7.78
C LEU A 3 -21.64 29.74 -8.37
N PRO A 4 -20.74 29.13 -7.56
CA PRO A 4 -19.82 28.12 -8.07
C PRO A 4 -20.65 26.95 -8.59
N ARG A 5 -20.47 26.66 -9.87
CA ARG A 5 -21.04 25.50 -10.54
C ARG A 5 -20.41 24.28 -9.87
N ASN A 6 -21.13 23.71 -8.92
CA ASN A 6 -20.83 22.37 -8.41
C ASN A 6 -21.26 21.42 -9.54
N ASP A 7 -20.43 21.32 -10.57
CA ASP A 7 -20.54 20.28 -11.58
C ASP A 7 -20.37 18.96 -10.82
N GLY A 8 -21.50 18.33 -10.48
CA GLY A 8 -21.58 17.06 -9.76
C GLY A 8 -20.98 15.91 -10.56
N LYS A 9 -19.70 16.02 -10.94
CA LYS A 9 -18.86 14.93 -11.38
C LYS A 9 -18.77 14.00 -10.18
N ILE A 10 -19.55 12.94 -10.24
CA ILE A 10 -19.34 11.77 -9.41
C ILE A 10 -17.92 11.32 -9.71
N ALA A 11 -16.99 11.60 -8.81
CA ALA A 11 -15.60 11.17 -8.95
C ALA A 11 -15.63 9.65 -9.12
N THR A 12 -15.14 9.19 -10.26
CA THR A 12 -15.09 7.77 -10.53
C THR A 12 -14.00 7.15 -9.67
N PRO A 13 -14.08 5.83 -9.37
CA PRO A 13 -12.99 5.12 -8.70
C PRO A 13 -11.64 5.29 -9.42
N ARG A 14 -11.67 5.54 -10.74
CA ARG A 14 -10.48 5.82 -11.54
C ARG A 14 -9.89 7.20 -11.26
N ASP A 15 -10.73 8.23 -11.11
CA ASP A 15 -10.28 9.57 -10.76
C ASP A 15 -9.53 9.56 -9.41
N ALA A 16 -10.03 8.81 -8.43
CA ALA A 16 -9.36 8.64 -7.14
C ALA A 16 -7.99 7.93 -7.26
N ILE A 17 -7.88 6.93 -8.13
CA ILE A 17 -6.59 6.26 -8.41
C ILE A 17 -5.63 7.24 -9.07
N ASP A 18 -6.08 8.02 -10.05
CA ASP A 18 -5.23 8.95 -10.78
C ASP A 18 -4.74 10.10 -9.87
N GLU A 19 -5.58 10.59 -8.95
CA GLU A 19 -5.17 11.54 -7.90
C GLU A 19 -4.08 10.94 -6.98
N GLU A 20 -4.27 9.70 -6.51
CA GLU A 20 -3.25 8.98 -5.72
C GLU A 20 -1.95 8.78 -6.51
N LYS A 21 -2.02 8.45 -7.82
CA LYS A 21 -0.82 8.37 -8.68
C LYS A 21 -0.06 9.69 -8.70
N VAL A 22 -0.76 10.82 -8.80
CA VAL A 22 -0.11 12.14 -8.74
C VAL A 22 0.58 12.35 -7.38
N GLN A 23 -0.06 11.98 -6.27
CA GLN A 23 0.54 12.09 -4.94
C GLN A 23 1.76 11.18 -4.77
N ILE A 24 1.70 9.95 -5.27
CA ILE A 24 2.79 8.97 -5.24
C ILE A 24 3.97 9.47 -6.08
N ARG A 25 3.74 9.98 -7.28
CA ARG A 25 4.82 10.54 -8.12
C ARG A 25 5.49 11.76 -7.46
N ARG A 26 4.77 12.51 -6.63
CA ARG A 26 5.34 13.65 -5.90
C ARG A 26 6.08 13.24 -4.63
N SER A 27 5.51 12.31 -3.86
CA SER A 27 5.95 12.00 -2.49
C SER A 27 6.79 10.73 -2.38
N CYS A 28 6.66 9.81 -3.34
CA CYS A 28 7.20 8.46 -3.28
C CYS A 28 7.92 8.03 -4.56
N SER A 29 8.28 8.97 -5.45
CA SER A 29 8.94 8.67 -6.75
C SER A 29 10.20 7.82 -6.59
N TYR A 30 11.04 8.12 -5.58
CA TYR A 30 12.23 7.33 -5.28
C TYR A 30 11.89 5.88 -4.90
N ILE A 31 10.83 5.68 -4.12
CA ILE A 31 10.40 4.33 -3.70
C ILE A 31 9.92 3.56 -4.93
N VAL A 32 9.11 4.18 -5.79
CA VAL A 32 8.66 3.58 -7.06
C VAL A 32 9.84 3.14 -7.92
N ALA A 33 10.82 4.02 -8.14
CA ALA A 33 12.01 3.71 -8.92
C ALA A 33 12.84 2.59 -8.29
N ARG A 34 12.98 2.58 -6.96
CA ARG A 34 13.71 1.54 -6.21
C ARG A 34 13.05 0.17 -6.36
N GLU A 35 11.74 0.07 -6.14
CA GLU A 35 11.02 -1.20 -6.26
C GLU A 35 10.99 -1.70 -7.71
N ALA A 36 10.82 -0.80 -8.67
CA ALA A 36 10.91 -1.12 -10.10
C ALA A 36 12.29 -1.66 -10.47
N SER A 37 13.36 -1.02 -9.96
CA SER A 37 14.74 -1.47 -10.16
C SER A 37 15.03 -2.83 -9.54
N ASP A 38 14.50 -3.08 -8.34
CA ASP A 38 14.62 -4.40 -7.72
C ASP A 38 13.92 -5.47 -8.57
N LEU A 39 12.74 -5.18 -9.12
CA LEU A 39 12.01 -6.09 -10.01
C LEU A 39 12.76 -6.40 -11.30
N MET A 40 13.42 -5.40 -11.90
CA MET A 40 14.29 -5.60 -13.07
C MET A 40 15.41 -6.59 -12.77
N SER A 41 16.02 -6.50 -11.58
CA SER A 41 17.10 -7.39 -11.16
C SER A 41 16.66 -8.84 -10.93
N LYS A 42 15.36 -9.11 -10.77
CA LYS A 42 14.85 -10.46 -10.50
C LYS A 42 14.67 -11.26 -11.79
N LEU A 43 15.07 -12.53 -11.71
CA LEU A 43 14.69 -13.56 -12.68
C LEU A 43 13.15 -13.63 -12.82
N PRO A 44 12.61 -13.93 -14.02
CA PRO A 44 11.16 -13.96 -14.27
C PRO A 44 10.36 -14.79 -13.26
N LEU A 45 10.88 -15.95 -12.86
CA LEU A 45 10.27 -16.86 -11.87
C LEU A 45 10.13 -16.24 -10.48
N ASN A 46 10.99 -15.28 -10.14
CA ASN A 46 11.06 -14.63 -8.83
C ASN A 46 10.29 -13.30 -8.76
N ARG A 47 9.75 -12.81 -9.89
CA ARG A 47 9.01 -11.54 -9.94
C ARG A 47 7.69 -11.60 -9.19
N GLY A 48 6.94 -12.70 -9.30
CA GLY A 48 5.68 -12.88 -8.56
C GLY A 48 5.85 -12.79 -7.03
N PRO A 49 6.77 -13.57 -6.42
CA PRO A 49 7.09 -13.44 -5.00
C PRO A 49 7.60 -12.05 -4.60
N ALA A 50 8.38 -11.37 -5.45
CA ALA A 50 8.85 -10.01 -5.19
C ALA A 50 7.68 -9.00 -5.17
N LEU A 51 6.77 -9.06 -6.14
CA LEU A 51 5.56 -8.24 -6.20
C LEU A 51 4.68 -8.44 -4.97
N LYS A 52 4.51 -9.70 -4.52
CA LYS A 52 3.79 -10.01 -3.29
C LYS A 52 4.42 -9.34 -2.08
N LYS A 53 5.75 -9.43 -1.92
CA LYS A 53 6.48 -8.79 -0.82
C LYS A 53 6.36 -7.27 -0.85
N ILE A 54 6.34 -6.66 -2.03
CA ILE A 54 6.09 -5.22 -2.19
C ILE A 54 4.69 -4.89 -1.69
N ALA A 55 3.68 -5.63 -2.14
CA ALA A 55 2.30 -5.42 -1.73
C ALA A 55 2.11 -5.58 -0.21
N GLU A 56 2.66 -6.63 0.39
CA GLU A 56 2.62 -6.87 1.84
C GLU A 56 3.20 -5.67 2.63
N ARG A 57 4.32 -5.08 2.18
CA ARG A 57 4.89 -3.87 2.81
C ARG A 57 3.99 -2.63 2.70
N LEU A 58 3.15 -2.56 1.68
CA LEU A 58 2.23 -1.44 1.47
C LEU A 58 0.93 -1.59 2.28
N VAL A 59 0.46 -2.82 2.47
CA VAL A 59 -0.76 -3.17 3.22
C VAL A 59 -0.69 -2.68 4.67
N ASP A 60 0.48 -2.76 5.31
CA ASP A 60 0.68 -2.33 6.71
C ASP A 60 0.53 -0.82 6.92
N SER A 61 0.41 -0.01 5.88
CA SER A 61 0.47 1.45 6.01
C SER A 61 -0.53 2.24 5.17
N ARG A 62 -1.19 1.62 4.17
CA ARG A 62 -1.93 2.38 3.13
C ARG A 62 -3.16 1.63 2.61
N SER A 63 -4.07 2.37 1.97
CA SER A 63 -5.33 1.85 1.42
C SER A 63 -5.12 0.98 0.16
N VAL A 64 -6.13 0.19 -0.20
CA VAL A 64 -6.17 -0.59 -1.46
C VAL A 64 -5.93 0.33 -2.68
N LEU A 65 -6.54 1.53 -2.67
CA LEU A 65 -6.40 2.52 -3.75
C LEU A 65 -4.95 2.97 -3.90
N PHE A 66 -4.27 3.24 -2.79
CA PHE A 66 -2.85 3.56 -2.81
C PHE A 66 -2.04 2.40 -3.39
N GLY A 67 -2.34 1.16 -2.99
CA GLY A 67 -1.69 -0.04 -3.54
C GLY A 67 -1.81 -0.12 -5.06
N ILE A 68 -3.02 0.04 -5.60
CA ILE A 68 -3.27 0.05 -7.05
C ILE A 68 -2.47 1.17 -7.71
N ALA A 69 -2.60 2.40 -7.23
CA ALA A 69 -1.92 3.57 -7.77
C ALA A 69 -0.38 3.42 -7.74
N PHE A 70 0.16 2.81 -6.68
CA PHE A 70 1.59 2.57 -6.53
C PHE A 70 2.11 1.60 -7.59
N PHE A 71 1.46 0.45 -7.75
CA PHE A 71 1.88 -0.54 -8.74
C PHE A 71 1.67 -0.04 -10.18
N GLU A 72 0.67 0.80 -10.44
CA GLU A 72 0.57 1.47 -11.74
C GLU A 72 1.72 2.47 -11.96
N CYS A 73 2.18 3.17 -10.92
CA CYS A 73 3.37 4.02 -11.05
C CYS A 73 4.64 3.19 -11.30
N VAL A 74 4.76 2.01 -10.70
CA VAL A 74 5.86 1.07 -10.96
C VAL A 74 5.80 0.56 -12.40
N GLU A 75 4.60 0.22 -12.88
CA GLU A 75 4.37 -0.20 -14.25
C GLU A 75 4.75 0.90 -15.25
N ASP A 76 4.25 2.13 -15.05
CA ASP A 76 4.59 3.31 -15.87
C ASP A 76 6.12 3.49 -15.93
N TRP A 77 6.80 3.45 -14.78
CA TRP A 77 8.25 3.60 -14.71
C TRP A 77 8.99 2.51 -15.50
N LEU A 78 8.54 1.25 -15.42
CA LEU A 78 9.13 0.14 -16.16
C LEU A 78 8.93 0.29 -17.67
N ILE A 79 7.77 0.79 -18.11
CA ILE A 79 7.50 1.09 -19.52
C ILE A 79 8.44 2.18 -20.02
N ASP A 80 8.64 3.25 -19.25
CA ASP A 80 9.54 4.36 -19.59
C ASP A 80 11.00 3.90 -19.72
N HIS A 81 11.38 2.79 -19.08
CA HIS A 81 12.72 2.19 -19.14
C HIS A 81 12.80 0.97 -20.08
N ASP A 82 11.83 0.80 -20.98
CA ASP A 82 11.74 -0.28 -21.98
C ASP A 82 11.74 -1.70 -21.38
N GLN A 83 11.25 -1.86 -20.15
CA GLN A 83 11.14 -3.14 -19.46
C GLN A 83 9.76 -3.77 -19.61
N ARG A 84 9.30 -3.91 -20.86
CA ARG A 84 7.93 -4.35 -21.18
C ARG A 84 7.55 -5.68 -20.54
N THR A 85 8.44 -6.67 -20.55
CA THR A 85 8.17 -7.98 -19.93
C THR A 85 7.99 -7.90 -18.42
N THR A 86 8.70 -6.98 -17.76
CA THR A 86 8.58 -6.76 -16.32
C THR A 86 7.31 -5.98 -16.02
N ALA A 87 6.99 -4.95 -16.82
CA ALA A 87 5.75 -4.19 -16.72
C ALA A 87 4.51 -5.10 -16.91
N ASP A 88 4.53 -6.01 -17.89
CA ASP A 88 3.45 -6.99 -18.09
C ASP A 88 3.25 -7.90 -16.87
N ALA A 89 4.34 -8.26 -16.17
CA ALA A 89 4.23 -9.04 -14.94
C ALA A 89 3.54 -8.23 -13.82
N VAL A 90 3.84 -6.93 -13.71
CA VAL A 90 3.15 -6.02 -12.77
C VAL A 90 1.67 -5.89 -13.11
N ARG A 91 1.35 -5.65 -14.40
CA ARG A 91 -0.03 -5.55 -14.88
C ARG A 91 -0.82 -6.83 -14.62
N ARG A 92 -0.24 -8.01 -14.86
CA ARG A 92 -0.87 -9.31 -14.56
C ARG A 92 -1.09 -9.51 -13.07
N PHE A 93 -0.16 -9.03 -12.24
CA PHE A 93 -0.31 -9.07 -10.78
C PHE A 93 -1.44 -8.15 -10.30
N LEU A 94 -1.53 -6.91 -10.81
CA LEU A 94 -2.61 -5.97 -10.51
C LEU A 94 -4.00 -6.54 -10.86
N ASN A 95 -4.11 -7.19 -12.02
CA ASN A 95 -5.36 -7.81 -12.48
C ASN A 95 -5.65 -9.18 -11.85
N SER A 96 -4.74 -9.70 -11.03
CA SER A 96 -4.94 -10.99 -10.38
C SER A 96 -5.84 -10.84 -9.15
N PRO A 97 -6.79 -11.76 -8.93
CA PRO A 97 -7.65 -11.72 -7.75
C PRO A 97 -6.86 -11.82 -6.43
N LYS A 98 -5.64 -12.41 -6.50
CA LYS A 98 -4.71 -12.47 -5.35
C LYS A 98 -4.25 -11.09 -4.88
N PHE A 99 -4.25 -10.07 -5.74
CA PHE A 99 -3.86 -8.73 -5.36
C PHE A 99 -4.86 -8.12 -4.38
N LEU A 100 -6.14 -8.16 -4.72
CA LEU A 100 -7.20 -7.64 -3.85
C LEU A 100 -7.22 -8.36 -2.50
N THR A 101 -6.99 -9.67 -2.47
CA THR A 101 -6.96 -10.42 -1.21
C THR A 101 -5.86 -9.98 -0.25
N LEU A 102 -4.76 -9.39 -0.75
CA LEU A 102 -3.67 -8.88 0.10
C LEU A 102 -4.08 -7.61 0.85
N PHE A 103 -5.01 -6.83 0.32
CA PHE A 103 -5.51 -5.61 0.96
C PHE A 103 -6.88 -5.79 1.65
N VAL A 104 -7.51 -6.96 1.50
CA VAL A 104 -8.83 -7.29 2.08
C VAL A 104 -8.72 -8.12 3.38
N ALA A 105 -7.58 -8.77 3.65
CA ALA A 105 -7.32 -9.46 4.91
C ALA A 105 -6.04 -8.87 5.53
N THR A 106 -6.07 -8.21 6.68
CA THR A 106 -6.61 -8.68 7.97
C THR A 106 -7.33 -7.57 8.75
N PRO A 107 -8.49 -7.82 9.39
CA PRO A 107 -8.79 -7.08 10.61
C PRO A 107 -7.67 -7.43 11.59
N THR A 108 -6.85 -6.45 11.94
CA THR A 108 -6.01 -6.52 13.13
C THR A 108 -6.94 -6.74 14.31
N VAL A 109 -7.19 -8.00 14.67
CA VAL A 109 -7.64 -8.32 16.03
C VAL A 109 -6.41 -8.03 16.87
N ALA A 110 -6.29 -6.77 17.30
CA ALA A 110 -5.41 -6.43 18.38
C ALA A 110 -5.79 -7.34 19.55
N PRO A 111 -4.86 -8.07 20.20
CA PRO A 111 -5.17 -8.60 21.51
C PRO A 111 -5.56 -7.39 22.37
N ALA A 112 -6.83 -7.36 22.80
CA ALA A 112 -7.31 -6.36 23.71
C ALA A 112 -6.35 -6.33 24.90
N MET A 113 -5.62 -5.22 25.06
CA MET A 113 -4.91 -4.94 26.28
C MET A 113 -5.97 -4.81 27.38
N THR A 114 -6.20 -5.88 28.12
CA THR A 114 -6.91 -5.82 29.40
C THR A 114 -6.00 -5.10 30.38
N GLY A 115 -5.95 -3.78 30.29
CA GLY A 115 -5.46 -2.94 31.36
C GLY A 115 -6.52 -2.84 32.44
N THR A 116 -6.24 -3.38 33.61
CA THR A 116 -6.72 -2.81 34.87
C THR A 116 -5.54 -2.60 35.79
N ALA A 117 -5.23 -1.32 35.97
CA ALA A 117 -4.26 -0.80 36.91
C ALA A 117 -4.72 -1.03 38.36
N SER A 118 -3.78 -1.21 39.30
CA SER A 118 -3.76 -0.47 40.58
C SER A 118 -2.53 -0.86 41.43
N LEU A 119 -1.66 0.10 41.70
CA LEU A 119 -0.77 0.07 42.85
C LEU A 119 -1.61 0.19 44.14
N PRO A 120 -1.19 -0.47 45.23
CA PRO A 120 -1.33 0.12 46.55
C PRO A 120 0.05 0.50 47.12
N ARG A 121 0.20 1.79 47.41
CA ARG A 121 1.34 2.39 48.10
C ARG A 121 1.12 2.23 49.61
N GLY A 122 1.93 1.37 50.24
CA GLY A 122 2.33 1.42 51.66
C GLY A 122 1.37 0.89 52.73
N GLN A 123 1.74 -0.22 53.39
CA GLN A 123 1.59 -0.36 54.85
C GLN A 123 2.55 -1.41 55.43
N LEU A 124 3.24 -1.02 56.52
CA LEU A 124 4.13 -1.80 57.38
C LEU A 124 3.51 -3.11 57.90
N ALA A 125 4.33 -4.17 57.99
CA ALA A 125 4.23 -5.23 59.00
C ALA A 125 5.67 -5.72 59.26
N LEU A 126 6.33 -5.19 60.30
CA LEU A 126 6.52 -5.82 61.61
C LEU A 126 6.96 -7.30 61.50
N ILE A 127 8.27 -7.49 61.65
CA ILE A 127 8.94 -8.78 61.81
C ILE A 127 8.84 -9.10 63.31
N ASP A 128 8.20 -10.21 63.65
CA ASP A 128 8.42 -10.90 64.93
C ASP A 128 9.47 -11.99 64.70
#